data_AF-A0A932V949-F1
#
_entry.id   AF-A0A932V949-F1
#
_cell.length_a   1.000
_cell.length_b   1.000
_cell.length_c   1.000
_cell.angle_alpha   90.00
_cell.angle_beta   90.00
_cell.angle_gamma   90.00
#
_symmetry.space_group_name_H-M   'P 1'
#
loop_
_entity.id
_entity.type
_entity.pdbx_description
1 polymer ?
#
loop_
_entity_poly.entity_id
_entity_poly.type
_entity_poly.pdbx_seq_one_letter_code
_entity_poly.pdbx_strand_id
1 'polypeptide(L)'
;MEKSTQAFPFGLRLALLLSGLEGLVLAITSMGAPKLVADLSGLPGQDLPVYQQAGAAALGYALQSLLSFRAKNWEQIRIPVFVGFIVVLFTALGAFYYVVLLGVAKPYLIFILAFSIYLTAAFAYYLWSYSKQTGGLNL
;
A
#
# COMPACT_ATOMS: atom_id res chain seq x y z
N MET A 1 -26.88 18.65 14.43
CA MET A 1 -27.03 17.99 13.12
C MET A 1 -26.12 16.79 13.10
N GLU A 2 -26.70 15.62 13.37
CA GLU A 2 -25.98 14.35 13.37
C GLU A 2 -25.59 14.04 11.92
N LYS A 3 -24.32 14.26 11.55
CA LYS A 3 -23.78 13.84 10.25
C LYS A 3 -24.03 12.33 10.18
N SER A 4 -24.92 11.90 9.29
CA SER A 4 -25.22 10.49 9.08
C SER A 4 -23.92 9.72 8.94
N THR A 5 -23.80 8.62 9.67
CA THR A 5 -22.69 7.68 9.62
C THR A 5 -22.67 7.08 8.22
N GLN A 6 -22.05 7.78 7.27
CA GLN A 6 -22.03 7.36 5.88
C GLN A 6 -21.09 6.15 5.80
N ALA A 7 -21.68 4.95 5.74
CA ALA A 7 -20.92 3.73 5.64
C ALA A 7 -19.98 3.80 4.42
N PHE A 8 -18.68 3.55 4.64
CA PHE A 8 -17.72 3.55 3.55
C PHE A 8 -18.15 2.62 2.41
N PRO A 9 -17.93 3.03 1.15
CA PRO A 9 -18.23 2.18 0.01
C PRO A 9 -17.45 0.89 0.11
N PHE A 10 -18.07 -0.22 -0.32
CA PHE A 10 -17.47 -1.54 -0.30
C PHE A 10 -16.07 -1.56 -0.94
N GLY A 11 -15.89 -0.82 -2.05
CA GLY A 11 -14.60 -0.75 -2.74
C GLY A 11 -13.46 -0.13 -1.91
N LEU A 12 -13.74 0.89 -1.09
CA LEU A 12 -12.71 1.47 -0.20
C LEU A 12 -12.33 0.48 0.91
N ARG A 13 -13.32 -0.21 1.47
CA ARG A 13 -13.07 -1.27 2.47
C ARG A 13 -12.26 -2.41 1.88
N LEU A 14 -12.57 -2.80 0.64
CA LEU A 14 -11.83 -3.82 -0.08
C LEU A 14 -10.39 -3.37 -0.35
N ALA A 15 -10.17 -2.13 -0.80
CA ALA A 15 -8.84 -1.58 -1.01
C ALA A 15 -8.01 -1.59 0.29
N LEU A 16 -8.59 -1.15 1.41
CA LEU A 16 -7.96 -1.19 2.74
C LEU A 16 -7.66 -2.61 3.23
N LEU A 17 -8.55 -3.57 2.95
CA LEU A 17 -8.32 -4.95 3.33
C LEU A 17 -7.20 -5.56 2.49
N LEU A 18 -7.24 -5.35 1.17
CA LEU A 18 -6.23 -5.85 0.23
C LEU A 18 -4.86 -5.26 0.51
N SER A 19 -4.77 -3.96 0.80
CA SER A 19 -3.51 -3.33 1.23
C SER A 19 -2.99 -3.88 2.55
N GLY A 20 -3.89 -4.10 3.52
CA GLY A 20 -3.52 -4.68 4.81
C GLY A 20 -2.93 -6.08 4.65
N LEU A 21 -3.57 -6.92 3.83
CA LEU A 21 -3.11 -8.29 3.57
C LEU A 21 -1.80 -8.32 2.79
N GLU A 22 -1.68 -7.50 1.75
CA GLU A 22 -0.44 -7.37 0.98
C GLU A 22 0.72 -6.88 1.86
N GLY A 23 0.50 -5.82 2.64
CA GLY A 23 1.48 -5.32 3.60
C GLY A 23 1.91 -6.38 4.62
N LEU A 24 0.99 -7.20 5.13
CA LEU A 24 1.33 -8.30 6.04
C LEU A 24 2.19 -9.36 5.37
N VAL A 25 1.83 -9.78 4.14
CA VAL A 25 2.62 -10.77 3.39
C VAL A 25 4.02 -10.23 3.13
N LEU A 26 4.16 -8.99 2.67
CA LEU A 26 5.44 -8.35 2.43
C LEU A 26 6.25 -8.18 3.72
N ALA A 27 5.60 -7.82 4.83
CA ALA A 27 6.24 -7.69 6.13
C ALA A 27 6.83 -9.02 6.61
N ILE A 28 6.00 -10.07 6.66
CA ILE A 28 6.41 -11.40 7.13
C ILE A 28 7.54 -11.95 6.26
N THR A 29 7.39 -11.86 4.94
CA THR A 29 8.38 -12.42 4.01
C THR A 29 9.69 -11.62 4.01
N SER A 30 9.64 -10.29 3.98
CA SER A 30 10.85 -9.45 3.89
C SER A 30 11.59 -9.33 5.23
N MET A 31 10.88 -9.38 6.37
CA MET A 31 11.52 -9.42 7.70
C MET A 31 12.04 -10.82 8.06
N GLY A 32 11.20 -11.85 7.87
CA GLY A 32 11.48 -13.21 8.33
C GLY A 32 12.30 -14.05 7.35
N ALA A 33 12.18 -13.80 6.05
CA ALA A 33 12.88 -14.52 4.99
C ALA A 33 13.42 -13.57 3.91
N PRO A 34 14.27 -12.57 4.25
CA PRO A 34 14.76 -11.57 3.30
C PRO A 34 15.47 -12.18 2.08
N LYS A 35 16.18 -13.31 2.27
CA LYS A 35 16.83 -14.03 1.18
C LYS A 35 15.83 -14.59 0.16
N LEU A 36 14.69 -15.10 0.62
CA LEU A 36 13.62 -15.58 -0.27
C LEU A 36 13.10 -14.44 -1.15
N VAL A 37 12.91 -13.25 -0.57
CA VAL A 37 12.46 -12.08 -1.32
C VAL A 37 13.50 -11.66 -2.35
N ALA A 38 14.80 -11.65 -2.00
CA ALA A 38 15.88 -11.39 -2.94
C ALA A 38 15.88 -12.39 -4.11
N ASP A 39 15.77 -13.69 -3.82
CA ASP A 39 15.76 -14.76 -4.83
C ASP A 39 14.54 -14.66 -5.78
N LEU A 40 13.35 -14.38 -5.23
CA LEU A 40 12.11 -14.24 -5.99
C LEU A 40 12.07 -12.95 -6.84
N SER A 41 12.61 -11.86 -6.30
CA SER A 41 12.67 -10.58 -7.00
C SER A 41 13.84 -10.49 -7.98
N GLY A 42 14.85 -11.35 -7.86
CA GLY A 42 16.08 -11.27 -8.63
C GLY A 42 16.96 -10.07 -8.26
N LEU A 43 16.71 -9.46 -7.09
CA LEU A 43 17.46 -8.34 -6.55
C LEU A 43 18.67 -8.82 -5.72
N PRO A 44 19.68 -7.97 -5.48
CA PRO A 44 20.86 -8.35 -4.71
C PRO A 44 20.49 -8.85 -3.32
N GLY A 45 20.89 -10.08 -2.99
CA GLY A 45 20.66 -10.69 -1.67
C GLY A 45 21.70 -10.31 -0.60
N GLN A 46 22.69 -9.50 -0.94
CA GLN A 46 23.75 -9.07 -0.02
C GLN A 46 23.27 -8.02 1.00
N ASP A 47 22.22 -7.28 0.67
CA ASP A 47 21.70 -6.18 1.47
C ASP A 47 20.50 -6.61 2.34
N LEU A 48 20.64 -7.75 3.04
CA LEU A 48 19.56 -8.33 3.88
C LEU A 48 18.91 -7.32 4.86
N PRO A 49 19.66 -6.42 5.53
CA PRO A 49 19.05 -5.42 6.41
C PRO A 49 18.06 -4.49 5.69
N VAL A 50 18.25 -4.21 4.40
CA VAL A 50 17.34 -3.35 3.62
C VAL A 50 16.00 -4.04 3.42
N TYR A 51 15.98 -5.33 3.10
CA TYR A 51 14.74 -6.11 3.00
C TYR A 51 14.00 -6.17 4.35
N GLN A 52 14.72 -6.32 5.45
CA GLN A 52 14.13 -6.34 6.78
C GLN A 52 13.52 -4.99 7.17
N GLN A 53 14.20 -3.88 6.85
CA GLN A 53 13.66 -2.53 7.05
C GLN A 53 12.44 -2.26 6.16
N ALA A 54 12.48 -2.68 4.90
CA ALA A 54 11.33 -2.59 3.99
C ALA A 54 10.13 -3.40 4.53
N GLY A 55 10.38 -4.60 5.05
CA GLY A 55 9.35 -5.41 5.69
C GLY A 55 8.79 -4.78 6.97
N ALA A 56 9.63 -4.16 7.81
CA ALA A 56 9.17 -3.44 9.00
C ALA A 56 8.30 -2.23 8.63
N ALA A 57 8.66 -1.50 7.57
CA ALA A 57 7.83 -0.42 7.04
C ALA A 57 6.49 -0.95 6.49
N ALA A 58 6.52 -2.07 5.76
CA ALA A 58 5.31 -2.74 5.27
C ALA A 58 4.40 -3.20 6.41
N LEU A 59 4.95 -3.61 7.57
CA LEU A 59 4.17 -3.96 8.74
C LEU A 59 3.39 -2.76 9.29
N GLY A 60 4.05 -1.59 9.40
CA GLY A 60 3.40 -0.35 9.83
C GLY A 60 2.24 0.03 8.91
N TYR A 61 2.47 -0.06 7.59
CA TYR A 61 1.44 0.14 6.57
C TYR A 61 0.28 -0.86 6.66
N ALA A 62 0.59 -2.13 6.90
CA ALA A 62 -0.39 -3.19 7.03
C ALA A 62 -1.32 -2.92 8.23
N LEU A 63 -0.73 -2.62 9.38
CA LEU A 63 -1.47 -2.29 10.61
C LEU A 63 -2.31 -1.03 10.42
N GLN A 64 -1.76 0.01 9.78
CA GLN A 64 -2.51 1.23 9.44
C GLN A 64 -3.76 0.91 8.60
N SER A 65 -3.62 0.09 7.56
CA SER A 65 -4.74 -0.31 6.69
C SER A 65 -5.81 -1.10 7.46
N LEU A 66 -5.38 -2.08 8.28
CA LEU A 66 -6.28 -2.90 9.09
C LEU A 66 -7.00 -2.10 10.18
N LEU A 67 -6.32 -1.15 10.82
CA LEU A 67 -6.94 -0.27 11.82
C LEU A 67 -7.92 0.71 11.16
N SER A 68 -7.59 1.21 9.97
CA SER A 68 -8.47 2.10 9.19
C SER A 68 -9.77 1.40 8.78
N PHE A 69 -9.78 0.06 8.70
CA PHE A 69 -10.99 -0.71 8.43
C PHE A 69 -12.06 -0.58 9.52
N ARG A 70 -11.67 -0.27 10.77
CA ARG A 70 -12.61 -0.10 11.90
C ARG A 70 -13.21 1.31 11.99
N ALA A 71 -12.66 2.26 11.25
CA ALA A 71 -13.13 3.63 11.27
C ALA A 71 -14.53 3.76 10.64
N LYS A 72 -15.26 4.80 11.05
CA LYS A 72 -16.64 5.04 10.61
C LYS A 72 -16.80 6.29 9.76
N ASN A 73 -15.85 7.22 9.84
CA ASN A 73 -15.94 8.54 9.24
C ASN A 73 -14.67 8.85 8.43
N TRP A 74 -14.81 9.54 7.30
CA TRP A 74 -13.70 9.90 6.41
C TRP A 74 -12.60 10.68 7.14
N GLU A 75 -13.00 11.57 8.04
CA GLU A 75 -12.12 12.42 8.83
C GLU A 75 -11.11 11.62 9.67
N GLN A 76 -11.47 10.38 10.07
CA GLN A 76 -10.59 9.48 10.82
C GLN A 76 -9.57 8.77 9.92
N ILE A 77 -9.89 8.55 8.64
CA ILE A 77 -9.06 7.75 7.73
C ILE A 77 -8.36 8.56 6.66
N ARG A 78 -8.67 9.85 6.48
CA ARG A 78 -8.08 10.67 5.42
C ARG A 78 -6.54 10.67 5.44
N ILE A 79 -5.94 10.80 6.63
CA ILE A 79 -4.48 10.78 6.82
C ILE A 79 -3.94 9.36 6.56
N PRO A 80 -4.48 8.30 7.20
CA PRO A 80 -4.11 6.92 6.85
C PRO A 80 -4.24 6.57 5.36
N VAL A 81 -5.28 7.01 4.68
CA VAL A 81 -5.47 6.75 3.25
C VAL A 81 -4.43 7.52 2.43
N PHE A 82 -4.11 8.76 2.81
CA PHE A 82 -3.06 9.54 2.16
C PHE A 82 -1.67 8.92 2.34
N VAL A 83 -1.31 8.52 3.56
CA VAL A 83 -0.06 7.80 3.82
C VAL A 83 -0.03 6.48 3.04
N GLY A 84 -1.15 5.76 3.02
CA GLY A 84 -1.27 4.51 2.27
C GLY A 84 -1.07 4.70 0.77
N PHE A 85 -1.64 5.75 0.20
CA PHE A 85 -1.43 6.17 -1.19
C PHE A 85 0.05 6.43 -1.48
N ILE A 86 0.75 7.19 -0.61
CA ILE A 86 2.17 7.48 -0.79
C ILE A 86 2.99 6.19 -0.76
N VAL A 87 2.74 5.29 0.20
CA VAL A 87 3.46 4.01 0.28
C VAL A 87 3.30 3.21 -1.01
N VAL A 88 2.07 2.97 -1.48
CA VAL A 88 1.86 2.16 -2.70
C VAL A 88 2.36 2.85 -3.97
N LEU A 89 2.31 4.18 -4.02
CA LEU A 89 2.86 4.95 -5.13
C LEU A 89 4.38 4.75 -5.24
N PHE A 90 5.12 4.89 -4.13
CA PHE A 90 6.57 4.69 -4.12
C PHE A 90 6.94 3.23 -4.33
N THR A 91 6.15 2.28 -3.83
CA THR A 91 6.30 0.86 -4.18
C THR A 91 6.13 0.63 -5.68
N ALA A 92 5.11 1.22 -6.31
CA ALA A 92 4.89 1.12 -7.75
C ALA A 92 6.04 1.74 -8.55
N LEU A 93 6.56 2.90 -8.13
CA LEU A 93 7.72 3.54 -8.76
C LEU A 93 9.00 2.68 -8.64
N GLY A 94 9.25 2.11 -7.47
CA GLY A 94 10.38 1.21 -7.26
C GLY A 94 10.27 -0.05 -8.13
N ALA A 95 9.11 -0.70 -8.14
CA ALA A 95 8.88 -1.87 -8.97
C ALA A 95 8.96 -1.55 -10.48
N PHE A 96 8.45 -0.39 -10.90
CA PHE A 96 8.55 0.09 -12.28
C PHE A 96 10.01 0.28 -12.70
N TYR A 97 10.82 0.91 -11.84
CA TYR A 97 12.25 1.10 -12.09
C TYR A 97 12.95 -0.24 -12.36
N TYR A 98 12.74 -1.25 -11.51
CA TYR A 98 13.37 -2.55 -11.69
C TYR A 98 12.84 -3.34 -12.89
N VAL A 99 11.53 -3.39 -13.09
CA VAL A 99 10.91 -4.19 -14.15
C VAL A 99 11.13 -3.56 -15.53
N VAL A 100 10.93 -2.25 -15.66
CA VAL A 100 10.88 -1.56 -16.96
C VAL A 100 12.23 -0.96 -17.33
N LEU A 101 12.94 -0.32 -16.39
CA LEU A 101 14.19 0.38 -16.70
C LEU A 101 15.42 -0.52 -16.58
N LEU A 102 15.44 -1.43 -15.60
CA LEU A 102 16.54 -2.40 -15.42
C LEU A 102 16.26 -3.77 -16.07
N GLY A 103 15.05 -4.00 -16.59
CA GLY A 103 14.69 -5.24 -17.28
C GLY A 103 14.60 -6.47 -16.37
N VAL A 104 14.50 -6.28 -15.05
CA VAL A 104 14.35 -7.38 -14.07
C VAL A 104 12.89 -7.83 -14.04
N ALA A 105 12.46 -8.49 -15.11
CA ALA A 105 11.08 -8.96 -15.31
C ALA A 105 10.80 -10.28 -14.57
N LYS A 106 11.05 -10.34 -13.26
CA LYS A 106 10.70 -11.51 -12.45
C LYS A 106 9.19 -11.51 -12.16
N PRO A 107 8.51 -12.68 -12.21
CA PRO A 107 7.06 -12.76 -11.98
C PRO A 107 6.62 -12.10 -10.68
N TYR A 108 7.42 -12.23 -9.62
CA TYR A 108 7.17 -11.60 -8.32
C TYR A 108 7.16 -10.06 -8.39
N LEU A 109 8.16 -9.44 -9.05
CA LEU A 109 8.22 -7.98 -9.21
C LEU A 109 7.11 -7.46 -10.13
N ILE A 110 6.76 -8.20 -11.18
CA ILE A 110 5.65 -7.85 -12.07
C ILE A 110 4.32 -7.88 -11.29
N PHE A 111 4.14 -8.89 -10.44
CA PHE A 111 2.96 -8.97 -9.57
C PHE A 111 2.90 -7.78 -8.61
N ILE A 112 4.00 -7.45 -7.92
CA ILE A 112 4.08 -6.29 -7.05
C ILE A 112 3.73 -5.02 -7.82
N LEU A 113 4.31 -4.82 -9.01
CA LEU A 113 4.05 -3.64 -9.84
C LEU A 113 2.57 -3.52 -10.21
N ALA A 114 1.97 -4.59 -10.75
CA ALA A 114 0.56 -4.59 -11.15
C ALA A 114 -0.36 -4.29 -9.95
N PHE A 115 -0.08 -4.93 -8.81
CA PHE A 115 -0.90 -4.78 -7.60
C PHE A 115 -0.77 -3.39 -6.98
N SER A 116 0.45 -2.85 -6.90
CA SER A 116 0.71 -1.51 -6.39
C SER A 116 0.15 -0.41 -7.30
N ILE A 117 0.15 -0.59 -8.63
CA ILE A 117 -0.57 0.30 -9.56
C ILE A 117 -2.07 0.30 -9.26
N TYR A 118 -2.68 -0.87 -9.09
CA TYR A 118 -4.10 -0.98 -8.75
C TYR A 118 -4.44 -0.26 -7.43
N LEU A 119 -3.68 -0.52 -6.36
CA LEU A 119 -3.90 0.13 -5.07
C LEU A 119 -3.66 1.64 -5.13
N THR A 120 -2.64 2.08 -5.88
CA THR A 120 -2.36 3.50 -6.10
C THR A 120 -3.55 4.19 -6.76
N ALA A 121 -4.09 3.60 -7.83
CA ALA A 121 -5.26 4.12 -8.52
C ALA A 121 -6.50 4.14 -7.62
N ALA A 122 -6.72 3.09 -6.83
CA ALA A 122 -7.83 3.00 -5.89
C ALA A 122 -7.74 4.11 -4.83
N PHE A 123 -6.60 4.27 -4.15
CA PHE A 123 -6.46 5.32 -3.13
C PHE A 123 -6.49 6.73 -3.72
N ALA A 124 -5.88 6.94 -4.90
CA ALA A 124 -5.98 8.22 -5.60
C ALA A 124 -7.44 8.59 -5.91
N TYR A 125 -8.21 7.62 -6.43
CA TYR A 125 -9.63 7.80 -6.71
C TYR A 125 -10.42 8.19 -5.45
N TYR A 126 -10.22 7.48 -4.33
CA TYR A 126 -10.94 7.78 -3.10
C TYR A 126 -10.51 9.10 -2.45
N LEU A 127 -9.22 9.43 -2.47
CA LEU A 127 -8.74 10.75 -2.03
C LEU A 127 -9.37 11.87 -2.85
N TRP A 128 -9.47 11.69 -4.17
CA TRP A 128 -10.10 12.66 -5.05
C TRP A 128 -11.61 12.74 -4.85
N SER A 129 -12.32 11.60 -4.71
CA SER A 129 -13.77 11.59 -4.55
C SER A 129 -14.20 12.25 -3.25
N TYR A 130 -13.49 11.98 -2.15
CA TYR A 130 -13.82 12.52 -0.84
C TYR A 130 -13.32 13.97 -0.65
N SER A 131 -12.20 14.37 -1.27
CA SER A 131 -11.76 15.78 -1.23
C SER A 131 -12.74 16.73 -1.92
N LYS A 132 -13.38 16.28 -3.01
CA LYS A 132 -14.47 17.04 -3.66
C LYS A 132 -15.69 17.22 -2.77
N GLN A 133 -16.00 16.24 -1.92
CA GLN A 133 -17.14 16.31 -0.99
C GLN A 133 -16.87 17.22 0.21
N THR A 134 -15.60 17.40 0.61
CA THR A 134 -15.22 18.24 1.76
C THR A 134 -14.76 19.65 1.39
N GLY A 135 -14.85 20.06 0.12
CA GLY A 135 -14.43 21.39 -0.34
C GLY A 135 -12.91 21.58 -0.45
N GLY A 136 -12.13 20.48 -0.52
CA GLY A 136 -10.67 20.51 -0.66
C GLY A 136 -9.93 19.52 0.27
N LEU A 137 -8.65 19.28 -0.05
CA LEU A 137 -7.69 18.53 0.78
C LEU A 137 -7.23 19.42 1.95
N ASN A 138 -8.06 19.54 2.97
CA ASN A 138 -7.62 20.07 4.26
C ASN A 138 -6.90 18.95 5.02
N LEU A 139 -5.62 18.71 4.66
CA LEU A 139 -4.73 17.79 5.37
C LEU A 139 -4.47 18.30 6.79
#